data_AF-A0A7C0X1F5-F1
#
_entry.id   AF-A0A7C0X1F5-F1
#
_cell.length_a   1.000
_cell.length_b   1.000
_cell.length_c   1.000
_cell.angle_alpha   90.00
_cell.angle_beta   90.00
_cell.angle_gamma   90.00
#
_symmetry.space_group_name_H-M   'P 1'
#
loop_
_entity.id
_entity.type
_entity.pdbx_description
1 polymer ?
#
loop_
_entity_poly.entity_id
_entity_poly.type
_entity_poly.pdbx_seq_one_letter_code
_entity_poly.pdbx_strand_id
1 'polypeptide(L)'
;MKAIYFDNNLMKIAMLNLTSRFNRYAALGRFSPTRYTDVPEPEIPNQRWIKVKNKSCGICVTDIHFIFMEMDPRCFPAGVPGIARKYLGHEMVGEVIQAGHKDFPQQEGNKGHKGGA
;
A
#
# COMPACT_ATOMS: atom_id res chain seq x y z
N MET A 1 8.74 5.03 7.69
CA MET A 1 8.57 3.57 7.46
C MET A 1 8.62 3.26 5.97
N LYS A 2 8.84 2.01 5.56
CA LYS A 2 8.74 1.62 4.14
C LYS A 2 7.32 1.23 3.77
N ALA A 3 6.91 1.60 2.55
CA ALA A 3 5.60 1.23 2.02
C ALA A 3 5.66 1.01 0.50
N ILE A 4 4.75 0.18 0.00
CA ILE A 4 4.46 0.05 -1.43
C ILE A 4 3.21 0.87 -1.76
N TYR A 5 3.31 1.74 -2.75
CA TYR A 5 2.18 2.52 -3.22
C TYR A 5 2.19 2.67 -4.74
N PHE A 6 1.00 2.88 -5.29
CA PHE A 6 0.78 3.30 -6.65
C PHE A 6 0.71 4.84 -6.72
N ASP A 7 1.57 5.45 -7.52
CA ASP A 7 1.63 6.89 -7.78
C ASP A 7 0.63 7.25 -8.89
N ASN A 8 -0.42 8.01 -8.56
CA ASN A 8 -1.45 8.44 -9.51
C ASN A 8 -0.95 9.59 -10.43
N ASN A 9 0.32 9.54 -10.82
CA ASN A 9 0.91 10.45 -11.76
C ASN A 9 0.52 10.03 -13.19
N LEU A 10 -0.34 10.83 -13.83
CA LEU A 10 -0.85 10.59 -15.18
C LEU A 10 0.27 10.38 -16.22
N MET A 11 1.39 11.08 -16.10
CA MET A 11 2.52 10.92 -17.03
C MET A 11 3.19 9.56 -16.88
N LYS A 12 3.37 9.07 -15.65
CA LYS A 12 3.92 7.71 -15.41
C LYS A 12 2.95 6.63 -15.90
N ILE A 13 1.65 6.83 -15.69
CA ILE A 13 0.61 5.91 -16.18
C ILE A 13 0.64 5.86 -17.72
N ALA A 14 0.69 7.02 -18.39
CA ALA A 14 0.78 7.10 -19.84
C ALA A 14 2.07 6.42 -20.37
N MET A 15 3.22 6.67 -19.71
CA MET A 15 4.49 6.01 -20.04
C MET A 15 4.42 4.50 -19.85
N LEU A 16 3.79 4.02 -18.78
CA LEU A 16 3.58 2.59 -18.56
C LEU A 16 2.70 2.00 -19.67
N ASN A 17 1.59 2.63 -20.03
CA ASN A 17 0.71 2.17 -21.12
C ASN A 17 1.41 2.13 -22.48
N LEU A 18 2.38 3.03 -22.73
CA LEU A 18 3.17 3.01 -23.95
C LEU A 18 4.22 1.89 -23.93
N THR A 19 4.99 1.79 -22.85
CA THR A 19 6.10 0.85 -22.73
C THR A 19 5.65 -0.60 -22.54
N SER A 20 4.51 -0.83 -21.90
CA SER A 20 3.91 -2.16 -21.71
C SER A 20 3.50 -2.84 -23.02
N ARG A 21 3.22 -2.07 -24.08
CA ARG A 21 2.95 -2.61 -25.43
C ARG A 21 4.15 -3.36 -26.02
N PHE A 22 5.36 -2.99 -25.61
CA PHE A 22 6.60 -3.61 -26.08
C PHE A 22 7.14 -4.63 -25.08
N ASN A 23 6.98 -4.37 -23.79
CA ASN A 23 7.41 -5.27 -22.72
C ASN A 23 6.51 -5.14 -21.49
N ARG A 24 5.74 -6.19 -21.19
CA ARG A 24 4.86 -6.24 -20.01
C ARG A 24 5.59 -5.98 -18.69
N TYR A 25 6.87 -6.32 -18.59
CA TYR A 25 7.66 -6.11 -17.38
C TYR A 25 8.09 -4.66 -17.17
N ALA A 26 7.77 -3.73 -18.09
CA ALA A 26 7.93 -2.30 -17.88
C ALA A 26 7.17 -1.81 -16.62
N ALA A 27 6.09 -2.50 -16.24
CA ALA A 27 5.35 -2.29 -14.99
C ALA A 27 6.17 -2.49 -13.71
N LEU A 28 7.29 -3.21 -13.79
CA LEU A 28 8.21 -3.46 -12.67
C LEU A 28 9.51 -2.65 -12.80
N GLY A 29 9.65 -1.86 -13.87
CA GLY A 29 10.84 -1.08 -14.18
C GLY A 29 10.82 0.34 -13.59
N ARG A 30 11.83 1.13 -13.96
CA ARG A 30 12.03 2.51 -13.48
C ARG A 30 10.84 3.44 -13.73
N PHE A 31 10.10 3.23 -14.82
CA PHE A 31 8.94 4.03 -15.22
C PHE A 31 7.61 3.53 -14.65
N SER A 32 7.61 2.44 -13.88
CA SER A 32 6.43 1.99 -13.16
C SER A 32 5.78 3.17 -12.40
N PRO A 33 4.46 3.22 -12.23
CA PRO A 33 3.81 4.07 -11.23
C PRO A 33 3.92 3.49 -9.81
N THR A 34 4.22 2.20 -9.67
CA THR A 34 4.37 1.54 -8.36
C THR A 34 5.75 1.83 -7.75
N ARG A 35 5.79 2.25 -6.49
CA ARG A 35 7.01 2.56 -5.75
C ARG A 35 7.06 1.81 -4.44
N TYR A 36 8.24 1.32 -4.10
CA TYR A 36 8.60 0.89 -2.77
C TYR A 36 9.64 1.86 -2.21
N THR A 37 9.26 2.65 -1.21
CA THR A 37 10.11 3.72 -0.66
C THR A 37 9.75 4.00 0.79
N ASP A 38 10.63 4.72 1.48
CA ASP A 38 10.34 5.35 2.75
C ASP A 38 9.24 6.42 2.61
N VAL A 39 8.31 6.40 3.54
CA VAL A 39 7.20 7.32 3.72
C VAL A 39 7.14 7.78 5.18
N PRO A 40 6.52 8.95 5.46
CA PRO A 40 6.27 9.39 6.81
C PRO A 40 5.48 8.34 7.59
N GLU A 41 5.80 8.23 8.88
CA GLU A 41 5.05 7.39 9.79
C GLU A 41 3.62 7.97 9.94
N PRO A 42 2.55 7.17 9.76
CA PRO A 42 1.20 7.69 9.84
C PRO A 42 0.82 8.02 11.29
N GLU A 43 0.15 9.15 11.47
CA GLU A 43 -0.50 9.54 12.72
C GLU A 43 -1.97 9.09 12.70
N ILE A 44 -2.54 8.84 13.87
CA ILE A 44 -3.95 8.53 13.98
C ILE A 44 -4.79 9.79 13.70
N PRO A 45 -5.75 9.77 12.76
CA PRO A 45 -6.51 10.98 12.41
C PRO A 45 -7.46 11.48 13.51
N ASN A 46 -8.05 10.56 14.28
CA ASN A 46 -8.95 10.88 15.39
C ASN A 46 -9.20 9.63 16.27
N GLN A 47 -10.08 9.77 17.26
CA GLN A 47 -10.38 8.73 18.24
C GLN A 47 -10.98 7.44 17.65
N ARG A 48 -11.55 7.48 16.44
CA ARG A 48 -12.14 6.30 15.78
C ARG A 48 -11.12 5.45 15.01
N TRP A 49 -9.85 5.78 15.07
CA TRP A 49 -8.79 5.10 14.33
C TRP A 49 -7.86 4.34 15.26
N ILE A 50 -7.28 3.27 14.73
CA ILE A 50 -6.16 2.56 15.31
C ILE A 50 -4.96 2.63 14.36
N LYS A 51 -3.77 2.54 14.92
CA LYS A 51 -2.53 2.36 14.18
C LYS A 51 -2.06 0.93 14.35
N VAL A 52 -1.80 0.28 13.23
CA VAL A 52 -1.46 -1.13 13.19
C VAL A 52 -0.05 -1.30 12.64
N LYS A 53 0.80 -2.01 13.38
CA LYS A 53 2.09 -2.50 12.90
C LYS A 53 1.83 -3.76 12.08
N ASN A 54 1.91 -3.63 10.75
CA ASN A 54 1.77 -4.73 9.82
C ASN A 54 2.83 -5.82 10.11
N LYS A 55 2.41 -7.08 10.24
CA LYS A 55 3.29 -8.26 10.40
C LYS A 55 3.41 -9.03 9.09
N SER A 56 2.30 -9.17 8.37
CA SER A 56 2.26 -9.78 7.04
C SER A 56 1.05 -9.27 6.25
N CYS A 57 1.18 -9.24 4.93
CA CYS A 57 0.10 -8.90 4.01
C CYS A 57 0.10 -9.86 2.82
N GLY A 58 -1.07 -10.39 2.49
CA GLY A 58 -1.32 -11.10 1.25
C GLY A 58 -1.19 -10.18 0.04
N ILE A 59 -0.85 -10.76 -1.10
CA ILE A 59 -0.90 -10.10 -2.40
C ILE A 59 -2.19 -10.55 -3.06
N CYS A 60 -3.13 -9.62 -3.23
CA CYS A 60 -4.35 -9.90 -3.95
C CYS A 60 -4.13 -9.75 -5.46
N VAL A 61 -4.94 -10.44 -6.25
CA VAL A 61 -4.96 -10.28 -7.71
C VAL A 61 -5.23 -8.82 -8.12
N THR A 62 -6.01 -8.07 -7.35
CA THR A 62 -6.24 -6.65 -7.65
C THR A 62 -4.98 -5.80 -7.47
N ASP A 63 -4.07 -6.16 -6.56
CA ASP A 63 -2.79 -5.45 -6.41
C ASP A 63 -1.93 -5.65 -7.67
N ILE A 64 -1.98 -6.84 -8.27
CA ILE A 64 -1.27 -7.15 -9.52
C ILE A 64 -1.86 -6.31 -10.67
N HIS A 65 -3.19 -6.29 -10.82
CA HIS A 65 -3.82 -5.46 -11.85
C HIS A 65 -3.51 -3.96 -11.66
N PHE A 66 -3.36 -3.49 -10.41
CA PHE A 66 -2.86 -2.16 -10.10
C PHE A 66 -1.46 -1.93 -10.64
N ILE A 67 -0.53 -2.82 -10.32
CA ILE A 67 0.89 -2.69 -10.73
C ILE A 67 1.02 -2.65 -12.26
N PHE A 68 0.31 -3.53 -12.96
CA PHE A 68 0.39 -3.67 -14.41
C PHE A 68 -0.54 -2.71 -15.19
N MET A 69 -1.38 -1.92 -14.51
CA MET A 69 -2.40 -1.08 -15.13
C MET A 69 -3.35 -1.86 -16.07
N GLU A 70 -3.64 -3.12 -15.73
CA GLU A 70 -4.56 -3.99 -16.47
C GLU A 70 -6.01 -3.77 -16.02
N MET A 71 -6.42 -2.51 -15.94
CA MET A 71 -7.72 -2.12 -15.37
C MET A 71 -8.34 -1.08 -16.26
N ASP A 72 -9.65 -1.23 -16.50
CA ASP A 72 -10.39 -0.25 -17.27
C ASP A 72 -10.40 1.09 -16.51
N PRO A 73 -9.84 2.18 -17.07
CA PRO A 73 -9.82 3.49 -16.42
C PRO A 73 -11.23 4.02 -16.07
N ARG A 74 -12.28 3.53 -16.76
CA ARG A 74 -13.68 3.88 -16.49
C ARG A 74 -14.22 3.25 -15.21
N CYS A 75 -13.64 2.13 -14.79
CA CYS A 75 -14.11 1.35 -13.65
C CYS A 75 -13.18 1.47 -12.44
N PHE A 76 -12.05 2.18 -12.56
CA PHE A 76 -10.97 2.05 -11.60
C PHE A 76 -10.48 3.37 -10.98
N PRO A 77 -10.32 3.42 -9.64
CA PRO A 77 -10.00 4.65 -8.93
C PRO A 77 -8.58 5.19 -9.14
N ALA A 78 -7.74 4.49 -9.90
CA ALA A 78 -6.43 5.01 -10.30
C ALA A 78 -6.54 6.34 -11.10
N GLY A 79 -7.71 6.62 -11.67
CA GLY A 79 -8.03 7.90 -12.33
C GLY A 79 -8.86 8.88 -11.50
N VAL A 80 -9.16 8.60 -10.22
CA VAL A 80 -9.97 9.52 -9.39
C VAL A 80 -9.15 10.76 -9.02
N PRO A 81 -9.58 11.97 -9.45
CA PRO A 81 -8.88 13.21 -9.09
C PRO A 81 -8.80 13.38 -7.57
N GLY A 82 -7.66 13.87 -7.08
CA GLY A 82 -7.45 14.19 -5.66
C GLY A 82 -6.77 13.10 -4.83
N ILE A 83 -6.64 11.87 -5.34
CA ILE A 83 -5.84 10.82 -4.69
C ILE A 83 -4.44 10.83 -5.32
N ALA A 84 -3.44 11.37 -4.62
CA ALA A 84 -2.07 11.41 -5.13
C ALA A 84 -1.38 10.04 -5.10
N ARG A 85 -1.67 9.23 -4.08
CA ARG A 85 -1.06 7.91 -3.86
C ARG A 85 -2.08 6.94 -3.33
N LYS A 86 -2.02 5.69 -3.80
CA LYS A 86 -2.76 4.57 -3.22
C LYS A 86 -1.80 3.54 -2.65
N TYR A 87 -1.82 3.33 -1.34
CA TYR A 87 -1.06 2.28 -0.70
C TYR A 87 -1.68 0.92 -1.01
N LEU A 88 -0.84 -0.05 -1.42
CA LEU A 88 -1.29 -1.40 -1.77
C LEU A 88 -1.26 -2.33 -0.55
N GLY A 89 -1.89 -3.49 -0.67
CA GLY A 89 -1.94 -4.49 0.40
C GLY A 89 -3.14 -4.29 1.33
N HIS A 90 -4.28 -4.88 0.96
CA HIS A 90 -5.53 -4.82 1.72
C HIS A 90 -5.85 -6.14 2.45
N GLU A 91 -4.96 -7.13 2.36
CA GLU A 91 -5.08 -8.44 3.00
C GLU A 91 -4.04 -8.58 4.14
N MET A 92 -4.09 -7.69 5.13
CA MET A 92 -3.05 -7.59 6.17
C MET A 92 -3.45 -8.23 7.51
N VAL A 93 -2.46 -8.76 8.24
CA VAL A 93 -2.54 -9.05 9.68
C VAL A 93 -1.41 -8.33 10.42
N GLY A 94 -1.72 -7.81 11.61
CA GLY A 94 -0.82 -6.93 12.34
C GLY A 94 -1.20 -6.77 13.82
N GLU A 95 -0.38 -6.00 14.51
CA GLU A 95 -0.52 -5.70 15.94
C GLU A 95 -0.97 -4.26 16.11
N VAL A 96 -1.98 -4.02 16.96
CA VAL A 96 -2.40 -2.66 17.29
C VAL A 96 -1.34 -2.02 18.18
N ILE A 97 -0.70 -0.95 17.72
CA ILE A 97 0.37 -0.24 18.46
C ILE A 97 -0.09 1.11 19.03
N GLN A 98 -1.23 1.61 18.58
CA GLN A 98 -1.84 2.83 19.10
C GLN A 98 -3.34 2.79 18.81
N ALA A 99 -4.15 3.25 19.77
CA ALA A 99 -5.57 3.46 19.57
C ALA A 99 -5.92 4.92 19.86
N GLY A 100 -6.80 5.50 19.05
CA GLY A 100 -7.29 6.86 19.29
C GLY A 100 -8.29 6.93 20.43
N HIS A 101 -9.04 5.86 20.68
CA HIS A 101 -9.97 5.78 21.80
C HIS A 101 -9.27 5.22 23.03
N LYS A 102 -9.35 5.96 24.15
CA LYS A 102 -8.72 5.58 25.43
C LYS A 102 -9.19 4.22 25.97
N ASP A 103 -10.45 3.88 25.70
CA ASP A 103 -11.07 2.64 26.18
C ASP A 103 -10.88 1.45 25.21
N PHE A 104 -10.09 1.61 24.14
CA PHE A 104 -9.79 0.50 23.24
C PHE A 104 -8.92 -0.53 23.97
N PRO A 105 -9.29 -1.83 23.96
CA PRO A 105 -8.51 -2.87 24.62
C PRO A 105 -7.07 -2.89 24.10
N GLN A 106 -6.12 -2.56 24.97
CA GLN A 106 -4.70 -2.71 24.67
C GLN A 106 -4.40 -4.20 24.64
N GLN A 107 -3.88 -4.72 23.53
CA GLN A 107 -3.32 -6.06 23.55
C GLN A 107 -2.07 -6.03 24.43
N GLU A 108 -2.00 -6.87 25.45
CA GLU A 108 -0.72 -7.15 26.12
C GLU A 108 0.19 -7.78 25.06
N GLY A 109 1.10 -6.96 24.51
CA GLY A 109 2.03 -7.40 23.48
C GLY A 109 2.73 -8.65 23.97
N ASN A 110 2.66 -9.72 23.17
CA ASN A 110 3.36 -10.97 23.43
C ASN A 110 4.85 -10.62 23.57
N LYS A 111 5.35 -10.55 24.81
CA LYS A 111 6.74 -10.22 25.13
C LYS A 111 7.57 -11.24 24.35
N GLY A 112 8.22 -10.78 23.29
CA GLY A 112 8.85 -11.64 22.30
C GLY A 112 9.59 -12.78 22.98
N HIS A 113 9.21 -14.00 22.63
CA HIS A 113 10.03 -15.17 22.92
C HIS A 113 11.37 -14.88 22.27
N LYS A 114 12.38 -14.56 23.08
CA LYS A 114 13.76 -14.43 22.61
C LYS A 114 14.15 -15.82 22.12
N GLY A 115 14.04 -16.04 20.81
CA GLY A 115 14.58 -17.22 20.16
C GLY A 115 16.07 -17.23 20.43
N GLY A 116 16.49 -18.06 21.38
CA GLY A 116 17.87 -18.49 21.48
C GLY A 116 18.12 -19.51 20.39
N ALA A 117 19.04 -19.17 19.50
CA ALA A 117 19.87 -20.10 18.75
C ALA A 117 21.23 -19.41 18.56
#